data_AF-A0A9N9K884-F1
#
_entry.id   AF-A0A9N9K884-F1
#
_cell.length_a   1.000
_cell.length_b   1.000
_cell.length_c   1.000
_cell.angle_alpha   90.00
_cell.angle_beta   90.00
_cell.angle_gamma   90.00
#
_symmetry.space_group_name_H-M   'P 1'
#
loop_
_entity.id
_entity.type
_entity.pdbx_description
1 polymer ?
#
loop_
_entity_poly.entity_id
_entity_poly.type
_entity_poly.pdbx_seq_one_letter_code
_entity_poly.pdbx_strand_id
1 'polypeptide(L)' 'LTPDKVSYSKKTDYYLDLNITCRMTSVIQSVESPSHHISTELNIDGSPNVSKITLAEQITHLEKDFILVVK' A
#
# COMPACT_ATOMS: atom_id res chain seq x y z
N LEU A 1 -15.43 -37.11 5.17
CA LEU A 1 -14.19 -36.81 4.42
C LEU A 1 -13.16 -36.32 5.42
N THR A 2 -12.11 -37.10 5.66
CA THR A 2 -10.93 -36.62 6.39
C THR A 2 -10.15 -35.68 5.46
N PRO A 3 -9.89 -34.42 5.84
CA PRO A 3 -9.13 -33.52 5.00
C PRO A 3 -7.70 -34.06 4.86
N ASP A 4 -7.16 -34.01 3.65
CA ASP A 4 -5.79 -34.42 3.39
C ASP A 4 -4.82 -33.62 4.26
N LYS A 5 -3.90 -34.34 4.91
CA LYS A 5 -2.88 -33.74 5.77
C LYS A 5 -1.81 -33.10 4.88
N VAL A 6 -2.04 -31.85 4.48
CA VAL A 6 -1.05 -31.06 3.73
C VAL A 6 0.16 -30.79 4.62
N SER A 7 1.32 -31.31 4.22
CA SER A 7 2.60 -31.06 4.89
C SER A 7 3.42 -30.09 4.05
N TYR A 8 3.50 -28.84 4.51
CA TYR A 8 4.35 -27.84 3.87
C TYR A 8 5.82 -28.08 4.24
N SER A 9 6.73 -27.98 3.27
CA SER A 9 8.17 -28.16 3.49
C SER A 9 8.80 -27.05 4.33
N LYS A 10 8.17 -25.87 4.38
CA LYS A 10 8.60 -24.72 5.18
C LYS A 10 7.42 -23.76 5.40
N LYS A 11 7.35 -23.13 6.57
CA LYS A 11 6.47 -21.97 6.78
C LYS A 11 7.11 -20.75 6.11
N THR A 12 6.38 -20.14 5.20
CA THR A 12 6.75 -18.89 4.54
C THR A 12 5.64 -17.88 4.79
N ASP A 13 5.98 -16.75 5.39
CA ASP A 13 5.05 -15.65 5.56
C ASP A 13 5.07 -14.79 4.29
N TYR A 14 3.89 -14.50 3.74
CA TYR A 14 3.72 -13.69 2.55
C TYR A 14 3.09 -12.36 2.94
N TYR A 15 3.58 -11.27 2.35
CA TYR A 15 3.07 -9.93 2.61
C TYR A 15 2.79 -9.22 1.29
N LEU A 16 1.69 -8.48 1.27
CA LEU A 16 1.33 -7.62 0.17
C LEU A 16 2.13 -6.32 0.29
N ASP A 17 2.87 -6.01 -0.76
CA ASP A 17 3.60 -4.75 -0.90
C ASP A 17 2.92 -3.88 -1.97
N LEU A 18 2.58 -2.64 -1.60
CA LEU A 18 2.01 -1.64 -2.51
C LEU A 18 2.88 -0.39 -2.48
N ASN A 19 3.54 -0.13 -3.60
CA ASN A 19 4.36 1.07 -3.80
C ASN A 19 3.72 1.94 -4.88
N ILE A 20 3.05 3.02 -4.49
CA ILE A 20 2.36 3.94 -5.39
C ILE A 20 3.19 5.22 -5.55
N THR A 21 3.34 5.70 -6.78
CA THR A 21 3.87 7.04 -7.06
C THR A 21 2.77 7.89 -7.67
N CYS A 22 2.42 8.99 -7.01
CA CYS A 22 1.48 9.99 -7.53
C CYS A 22 2.26 11.16 -8.13
N ARG A 23 1.88 11.58 -9.34
CA ARG A 23 2.44 12.77 -10.01
C ARG A 23 1.29 13.61 -10.55
N MET A 24 1.23 14.86 -10.13
CA MET A 24 0.22 15.83 -10.55
C MET A 24 0.85 17.02 -11.30
N THR A 25 0.01 17.86 -11.90
CA THR A 25 0.44 19.14 -12.47
C THR A 25 0.63 20.21 -11.40
N SER A 26 -0.16 20.14 -10.33
CA SER A 26 -0.11 21.05 -9.18
C SER A 26 0.63 20.41 -7.99
N VAL A 27 0.97 21.23 -7.00
CA VAL A 27 1.55 20.77 -5.73
C VAL A 27 0.57 19.84 -5.03
N ILE A 28 1.06 18.70 -4.55
CA ILE A 28 0.31 17.77 -3.70
C ILE A 28 0.46 18.27 -2.26
N GLN A 29 -0.65 18.63 -1.63
CA GLN A 29 -0.69 19.09 -0.24
C GLN A 29 -0.84 17.92 0.72
N SER A 30 -1.69 16.95 0.38
CA SER A 30 -1.83 15.72 1.17
C SER A 30 -2.31 14.53 0.34
N VAL A 31 -2.00 13.34 0.84
CA VAL A 31 -2.57 12.08 0.36
C VAL A 31 -3.12 11.32 1.56
N GLU A 32 -4.40 11.00 1.50
CA GLU A 32 -5.12 10.29 2.55
C GLU A 32 -5.74 9.01 1.97
N SER A 33 -5.97 8.01 2.82
CA SER A 33 -6.71 6.81 2.46
C SER A 33 -7.83 6.58 3.46
N PRO A 34 -9.10 6.64 3.05
CA PRO A 34 -10.22 6.25 3.92
C PRO A 34 -10.33 4.72 4.06
N SER A 35 -9.60 3.98 3.24
CA SER A 35 -9.72 2.52 3.14
C SER A 35 -8.67 1.79 3.98
N HIS A 36 -7.41 2.20 3.92
CA HIS A 36 -6.28 1.47 4.51
C HIS A 36 -5.30 2.46 5.13
N HIS A 37 -4.56 2.02 6.14
CA HIS A 37 -3.50 2.83 6.70
C HIS A 37 -2.30 2.87 5.75
N ILE A 38 -1.84 4.10 5.45
CA ILE A 38 -0.77 4.37 4.49
C ILE A 38 0.32 5.22 5.13
N SER A 39 1.53 5.11 4.58
CA SER A 39 2.60 6.08 4.76
C SER A 39 2.72 6.91 3.49
N THR A 40 2.88 8.22 3.64
CA THR A 40 2.99 9.15 2.52
C THR A 40 4.27 9.96 2.66
N GLU A 41 5.09 9.92 1.62
CA GLU A 41 6.26 10.79 1.45
C GLU A 41 5.92 11.83 0.37
N LEU A 42 5.92 13.11 0.75
CA LEU A 42 5.63 14.23 -0.14
C LEU A 42 6.93 14.86 -0.65
N ASN A 43 6.85 15.59 -1.76
CA ASN A 43 7.95 16.39 -2.30
C ASN A 43 9.21 15.55 -2.62
N ILE A 44 9.00 14.42 -3.29
CA ILE A 44 10.07 13.49 -3.66
C ILE A 44 11.08 14.20 -4.55
N ASP A 45 12.36 14.11 -4.21
CA ASP A 45 13.48 14.72 -4.95
C ASP A 45 13.28 16.23 -5.21
N GLY A 46 12.61 16.93 -4.28
CA GLY A 46 12.32 18.37 -4.42
C GLY A 46 11.21 18.69 -5.43
N SER A 47 10.46 17.69 -5.90
CA SER A 47 9.29 17.86 -6.77
C SER A 47 7.99 17.87 -5.94
N PRO A 48 7.42 19.04 -5.60
CA PRO A 48 6.27 19.14 -4.70
C PRO A 48 4.97 18.58 -5.30
N ASN A 49 4.98 18.26 -6.59
CA ASN A 49 3.88 17.61 -7.30
C ASN A 49 4.05 16.08 -7.41
N VAL A 50 5.05 15.52 -6.71
CA VAL A 50 5.33 14.08 -6.68
C VAL A 50 5.29 13.58 -5.24
N SER A 51 4.61 12.46 -5.05
CA SER A 51 4.52 11.77 -3.76
C SER A 51 4.67 10.26 -3.94
N LYS A 52 5.26 9.59 -2.93
CA LYS A 52 5.26 8.14 -2.77
C LYS A 52 4.33 7.75 -1.64
N ILE A 53 3.56 6.69 -1.87
CA ILE A 53 2.61 6.14 -0.90
C ILE A 53 2.90 4.65 -0.76
N THR A 54 2.99 4.18 0.49
CA THR A 54 3.11 2.76 0.81
C THR A 54 2.03 2.34 1.79
N LEU A 55 1.74 1.03 1.86
CA LEU A 55 0.97 0.47 2.97
C LEU A 55 1.77 0.62 4.26
N ALA A 56 1.14 1.13 5.32
CA ALA A 56 1.74 1.20 6.65
C ALA A 56 1.55 -0.11 7.45
N GLU A 57 0.66 -0.98 6.96
CA GLU A 57 0.30 -2.23 7.62
C GLU A 57 0.87 -3.42 6.85
N GLN A 58 1.29 -4.44 7.61
CA GLN A 58 1.78 -5.68 7.06
C GLN A 58 0.60 -6.66 6.90
N ILE A 59 -0.04 -6.61 5.74
CA ILE A 59 -1.19 -7.46 5.37
C ILE A 59 -0.82 -8.46 4.28
N THR A 60 -1.64 -9.49 4.06
CA THR A 60 -1.39 -10.52 3.04
C THR A 60 -2.25 -10.35 1.78
N HIS A 61 -3.34 -9.57 1.90
CA HIS A 61 -4.29 -9.27 0.83
C HIS A 61 -5.10 -8.02 1.20
N LEU A 62 -5.82 -7.45 0.23
CA LEU A 62 -6.78 -6.37 0.45
C LEU A 62 -8.17 -6.96 0.73
N GLU A 63 -8.76 -6.64 1.88
CA GLU A 63 -10.14 -7.07 2.21
C GLU A 63 -11.22 -6.25 1.48
N LYS A 64 -10.85 -5.05 1.02
CA LYS A 64 -11.70 -4.08 0.32
C LYS A 64 -10.86 -3.26 -0.66
N ASP A 65 -11.52 -2.44 -1.47
CA ASP A 65 -10.83 -1.59 -2.44
C ASP A 65 -9.84 -0.63 -1.77
N PHE A 66 -8.67 -0.47 -2.39
CA PHE A 66 -7.66 0.49 -1.96
C PHE A 66 -7.92 1.86 -2.60
N ILE A 67 -8.37 2.81 -1.78
CA ILE A 67 -8.81 4.14 -2.19
C ILE A 67 -7.83 5.18 -1.68
N LEU A 68 -7.37 6.06 -2.58
CA LEU A 68 -6.56 7.23 -2.26
C LEU A 68 -7.31 8.52 -2.58
N VAL A 69 -7.22 9.49 -1.68
CA VAL A 69 -7.72 10.85 -1.85
C VAL A 69 -6.52 11.77 -1.86
N VAL A 70 -6.27 12.44 -2.99
CA VAL A 70 -5.14 13.36 -3.19
C VAL A 70 -5.68 14.79 -3.21
N LYS A 71 -5.07 15.68 -2.42
CA LYS A 71 -5.43 17.09 -2.32
C LYS A 71 -4.25 17.97 -2.70
#